data_AF-A0A2R6K8W0-F1
#
_entry.id   AF-A0A2R6K8W0-F1
#
_cell.length_a   1.000
_cell.length_b   1.000
_cell.length_c   1.000
_cell.angle_alpha   90.00
_cell.angle_beta   90.00
_cell.angle_gamma   90.00
#
_symmetry.space_group_name_H-M   'P 1'
#
loop_
_entity.id
_entity.type
_entity.pdbx_description
1 polymer ?
#
loop_
_entity_poly.entity_id
_entity_poly.type
_entity_poly.pdbx_seq_one_letter_code
_entity_poly.pdbx_strand_id
1 'polypeptide(L)'
;MILVSIFLSLPAAYLTAAATESFAASFFVLGLLGIFVPLAYERHWRTYGSNRTAIAWAVAACLVAFIAYLGVFVLTAAVVPIGSAIVADGAFIAVDFGGLALLTLYRRRG
;
A
#
# COMPACT_ATOMS: atom_id res chain seq x y z
N MET A 1 8.20 -1.56 -13.86
CA MET A 1 7.58 -0.99 -12.64
C MET A 1 6.69 -1.99 -11.93
N ILE A 2 5.69 -2.56 -12.60
CA ILE A 2 4.78 -3.60 -12.06
C ILE A 2 5.56 -4.75 -11.41
N LEU A 3 6.56 -5.30 -12.13
CA LEU A 3 7.43 -6.35 -11.58
C LEU A 3 8.14 -5.93 -10.29
N VAL A 4 8.61 -4.69 -10.19
CA VAL A 4 9.28 -4.18 -8.97
C VAL A 4 8.30 -4.15 -7.81
N SER A 5 7.08 -3.66 -8.04
CA SER A 5 6.03 -3.64 -7.03
C SER A 5 5.63 -5.05 -6.55
N ILE A 6 5.51 -6.02 -7.47
CA ILE A 6 5.29 -7.43 -7.13
C ILE A 6 6.47 -8.01 -6.34
N PHE A 7 7.70 -7.72 -6.75
CA PHE A 7 8.89 -8.19 -6.02
C PHE A 7 8.98 -7.59 -4.61
N LEU A 8 8.58 -6.33 -4.44
CA LEU A 8 8.55 -5.65 -3.13
C LEU A 8 7.40 -6.12 -2.24
N SER A 9 6.29 -6.58 -2.81
CA SER A 9 5.14 -7.03 -2.03
C SER A 9 5.44 -8.29 -1.22
N LEU A 10 6.27 -9.19 -1.76
CA LEU A 10 6.68 -10.43 -1.09
C LEU A 10 7.41 -10.21 0.25
N PRO A 11 8.56 -9.49 0.30
CA PRO A 11 9.25 -9.23 1.55
C PRO A 11 8.40 -8.37 2.50
N ALA A 12 7.62 -7.43 1.98
CA ALA A 12 6.72 -6.61 2.81
C ALA A 12 5.64 -7.46 3.50
N ALA A 13 5.04 -8.41 2.79
CA ALA A 13 4.05 -9.33 3.36
C ALA A 13 4.68 -10.27 4.39
N TYR A 14 5.90 -10.75 4.14
CA TYR A 14 6.67 -11.54 5.11
C TYR A 14 6.95 -10.74 6.39
N LEU A 15 7.44 -9.51 6.26
CA LEU A 15 7.69 -8.63 7.40
C LEU A 15 6.40 -8.34 8.19
N THR A 16 5.27 -8.17 7.49
CA THR A 16 3.97 -7.98 8.13
C THR A 16 3.53 -9.22 8.89
N ALA A 17 3.75 -10.41 8.33
CA ALA A 17 3.41 -11.67 8.99
C ALA A 17 4.23 -11.83 10.27
N ALA A 18 5.53 -11.55 10.18
CA ALA A 18 6.46 -11.63 11.30
C ALA A 18 6.16 -10.60 12.40
N ALA A 19 5.69 -9.40 12.03
CA ALA A 19 5.44 -8.31 12.98
C ALA A 19 4.04 -8.36 13.61
N THR A 20 3.05 -8.91 12.92
CA THR A 20 1.63 -8.82 13.33
C THR A 20 0.98 -10.18 13.61
N GLU A 21 1.64 -11.28 13.22
CA GLU A 21 1.09 -12.65 13.27
C GLU A 21 -0.26 -12.79 12.54
N SER A 22 -0.64 -11.82 11.70
CA SER A 22 -1.93 -11.76 11.02
C SER A 22 -1.78 -12.13 9.55
N PHE A 23 -2.33 -13.30 9.18
CA PHE A 23 -2.39 -13.73 7.78
C PHE A 23 -3.16 -12.72 6.91
N ALA A 24 -4.28 -12.21 7.42
CA ALA A 24 -5.08 -11.21 6.70
C ALA A 24 -4.25 -9.95 6.42
N ALA A 25 -3.48 -9.47 7.41
CA ALA A 25 -2.68 -8.27 7.24
C ALA A 25 -1.61 -8.44 6.16
N SER A 26 -0.92 -9.59 6.14
CA SER A 26 0.04 -9.92 5.09
C SER A 26 -0.59 -10.06 3.72
N PHE A 27 -1.78 -10.66 3.63
CA PHE A 27 -2.51 -10.81 2.37
C PHE A 27 -2.88 -9.45 1.78
N PHE A 28 -3.36 -8.50 2.59
CA PHE A 28 -3.67 -7.15 2.12
C PHE A 28 -2.43 -6.37 1.68
N VAL A 29 -1.28 -6.56 2.32
CA VAL A 29 -0.02 -5.98 1.86
C VAL A 29 0.39 -6.50 0.48
N LEU A 30 0.18 -7.79 0.20
CA LEU A 30 0.42 -8.35 -1.14
C LEU A 30 -0.45 -7.66 -2.19
N GLY A 31 -1.74 -7.52 -1.92
CA GLY A 31 -2.67 -6.83 -2.81
C GLY A 31 -2.31 -5.36 -3.00
N LEU A 32 -2.15 -4.62 -1.90
CA LEU A 32 -1.88 -3.19 -1.89
C LEU A 32 -0.64 -2.84 -2.73
N LEU A 33 0.48 -3.50 -2.43
CA LEU A 33 1.74 -3.22 -3.11
C LEU A 33 1.81 -3.85 -4.50
N GLY A 34 1.35 -5.09 -4.66
CA GLY A 34 1.48 -5.84 -5.90
C GLY A 34 0.47 -5.42 -6.99
N ILE A 35 -0.69 -4.89 -6.60
CA ILE A 35 -1.81 -4.60 -7.52
C ILE A 35 -2.18 -3.12 -7.47
N PHE A 36 -2.51 -2.58 -6.30
CA PHE A 36 -3.11 -1.24 -6.20
C PHE A 36 -2.11 -0.12 -6.48
N VAL A 37 -0.88 -0.20 -5.95
CA VAL A 37 0.18 0.77 -6.24
C VAL A 37 0.51 0.87 -7.75
N PRO A 38 0.78 -0.23 -8.48
CA PRO A 38 1.02 -0.13 -9.92
C PRO A 38 -0.22 0.34 -10.71
N LEU A 39 -1.42 -0.06 -10.28
CA LEU A 39 -2.67 0.43 -10.91
C LEU A 39 -2.85 1.94 -10.72
N ALA A 40 -2.52 2.47 -9.54
CA ALA A 40 -2.58 3.89 -9.24
C ALA A 40 -1.62 4.70 -10.11
N TYR A 41 -0.42 4.17 -10.36
CA TYR A 41 0.55 4.77 -11.27
C TYR A 41 0.03 4.87 -12.70
N GLU A 42 -0.52 3.77 -13.25
CA GLU A 42 -1.06 3.76 -14.62
C GLU A 42 -2.20 4.77 -14.81
N ARG A 43 -3.03 4.96 -13.79
CA ARG A 43 -4.22 5.85 -13.89
C ARG A 43 -3.92 7.33 -13.66
N HIS A 44 -2.94 7.66 -12.82
CA HIS A 44 -2.74 9.03 -12.33
C HIS A 44 -1.44 9.69 -12.79
N TRP A 45 -0.43 8.92 -13.21
CA TRP A 45 0.85 9.47 -13.65
C TRP A 45 1.04 9.34 -15.16
N ARG A 46 1.61 10.38 -15.79
CA ARG A 46 2.12 10.28 -17.16
C ARG A 46 3.28 9.28 -17.17
N THR A 47 3.32 8.42 -18.18
CA THR A 47 4.42 7.49 -18.44
C THR A 47 5.73 8.29 -18.53
N TYR A 48 6.51 8.30 -17.44
CA TYR A 48 7.84 8.89 -17.44
C TYR A 48 8.69 8.19 -18.50
N GLY A 49 9.36 8.95 -19.37
CA GLY A 49 10.19 8.40 -20.46
C GLY A 49 11.45 7.64 -20.01
N SER A 50 11.76 7.64 -18.70
CA SER A 50 12.92 6.99 -18.10
C SER A 50 12.48 5.83 -17.19
N ASN A 51 12.97 4.63 -17.51
CA ASN A 51 12.70 3.41 -16.73
C ASN A 51 13.19 3.54 -15.26
N ARG A 52 14.26 4.31 -15.03
CA ARG A 52 14.79 4.57 -13.68
C ARG A 52 13.85 5.41 -12.83
N THR A 53 13.20 6.42 -13.43
CA THR A 53 12.25 7.28 -12.74
C THR A 53 11.00 6.51 -12.33
N ALA A 54 10.52 5.63 -13.20
CA ALA A 54 9.39 4.73 -12.89
C ALA A 54 9.73 3.79 -11.72
N ILE A 55 10.93 3.20 -11.69
CA ILE A 55 11.37 2.33 -10.59
C ILE A 55 11.47 3.10 -9.28
N ALA A 56 12.11 4.28 -9.28
CA ALA A 56 12.23 5.11 -8.08
C ALA A 56 10.86 5.51 -7.52
N TRP A 57 9.93 5.88 -8.40
CA TRP A 57 8.55 6.17 -8.00
C TRP A 57 7.88 4.94 -7.38
N ALA A 58 8.04 3.75 -7.98
CA ALA A 58 7.46 2.52 -7.46
C ALA A 58 7.94 2.20 -6.05
N VAL A 59 9.25 2.27 -5.83
CA VAL A 59 9.85 2.00 -4.53
C VAL A 59 9.32 2.99 -3.49
N ALA A 60 9.29 4.29 -3.82
CA ALA A 60 8.78 5.32 -2.92
C ALA A 60 7.29 5.14 -2.60
N ALA A 61 6.46 4.91 -3.62
CA ALA A 61 5.02 4.70 -3.45
C ALA A 61 4.72 3.44 -2.64
N CYS A 62 5.42 2.33 -2.93
CA CYS A 62 5.28 1.10 -2.16
C CYS A 62 5.69 1.31 -0.69
N LEU A 63 6.79 2.02 -0.43
CA LEU A 63 7.25 2.29 0.93
C LEU A 63 6.24 3.14 1.71
N VAL A 64 5.70 4.21 1.09
CA VAL A 64 4.69 5.07 1.71
C VAL A 64 3.42 4.28 2.00
N ALA A 65 2.90 3.53 1.02
CA ALA A 65 1.69 2.71 1.20
C ALA A 65 1.88 1.66 2.30
N PHE A 66 3.05 1.00 2.34
CA PHE A 66 3.37 0.01 3.34
C PHE A 66 3.41 0.59 4.76
N ILE A 67 4.12 1.71 4.96
CA ILE A 67 4.23 2.37 6.27
C ILE A 67 2.87 2.88 6.72
N ALA A 68 2.09 3.48 5.83
CA ALA A 68 0.75 3.97 6.15
C ALA A 68 -0.16 2.81 6.59
N TYR A 69 -0.16 1.71 5.82
CA TYR A 69 -0.95 0.53 6.15
C TYR A 69 -0.56 -0.08 7.50
N LEU A 70 0.73 -0.33 7.72
CA LEU A 70 1.22 -0.93 8.95
C LEU A 70 0.95 -0.02 10.16
N GLY A 71 1.14 1.30 10.01
CA GLY A 71 0.87 2.27 11.05
C GLY A 71 -0.61 2.28 11.46
N VAL A 72 -1.53 2.32 10.48
CA VAL A 72 -2.97 2.27 10.75
C VAL A 72 -3.36 0.94 11.40
N PHE A 73 -2.83 -0.18 10.90
CA PHE A 73 -3.09 -1.50 11.47
C PHE A 73 -2.67 -1.57 12.94
N VAL A 74 -1.42 -1.22 13.26
CA VAL A 74 -0.88 -1.31 14.62
C VAL A 74 -1.61 -0.37 15.58
N LEU A 75 -1.87 0.87 15.16
CA LEU A 75 -2.60 1.83 15.99
C LEU A 75 -4.03 1.37 16.27
N THR A 76 -4.72 0.84 15.25
CA THR A 76 -6.11 0.39 15.41
C THR A 76 -6.19 -0.89 16.23
N ALA A 77 -5.28 -1.85 16.01
CA ALA A 77 -5.20 -3.07 16.79
C ALA A 77 -4.89 -2.81 18.27
N ALA A 78 -4.15 -1.75 18.58
CA ALA A 78 -3.82 -1.38 19.96
C ALA A 78 -5.00 -0.77 20.73
N VAL A 79 -5.94 -0.12 20.02
CA VAL A 79 -7.02 0.66 20.65
C VAL A 79 -8.36 -0.07 20.61
N VAL A 80 -8.57 -0.96 19.63
CA VAL A 80 -9.87 -1.57 19.39
C VAL A 80 -9.76 -3.10 19.48
N PRO A 81 -10.44 -3.76 20.44
CA PRO A 81 -10.37 -5.21 20.63
C PRO A 81 -11.29 -5.94 19.64
N ILE A 82 -11.02 -5.75 18.35
CA ILE A 82 -11.72 -6.41 17.24
C ILE A 82 -10.74 -7.38 16.57
N GLY A 83 -11.25 -8.46 15.96
CA GLY A 83 -10.43 -9.45 15.28
C GLY A 83 -9.47 -8.84 14.24
N SER A 84 -8.26 -9.40 14.16
CA SER A 84 -7.16 -8.90 13.33
C SER A 84 -7.49 -8.80 11.84
N ALA A 85 -8.42 -9.62 11.34
CA ALA A 85 -8.93 -9.53 9.98
C ALA A 85 -9.69 -8.22 9.72
N ILE A 86 -10.58 -7.81 10.63
CA ILE A 86 -11.38 -6.59 10.49
C ILE A 86 -10.48 -5.35 10.58
N VAL A 87 -9.47 -5.40 11.45
CA VAL A 87 -8.47 -4.33 11.55
C VAL A 87 -7.65 -4.22 10.26
N ALA A 88 -7.27 -5.35 9.66
CA ALA A 88 -6.57 -5.39 8.38
C ALA A 88 -7.42 -4.84 7.23
N ASP A 89 -8.70 -5.25 7.15
CA ASP A 89 -9.67 -4.72 6.17
C ASP A 89 -9.81 -3.20 6.30
N GLY A 90 -10.01 -2.71 7.53
CA GLY A 90 -10.15 -1.28 7.81
C GLY A 90 -8.90 -0.47 7.45
N ALA A 91 -7.72 -0.98 7.78
CA ALA A 91 -6.45 -0.37 7.42
C ALA A 91 -6.25 -0.33 5.90
N PHE A 92 -6.60 -1.42 5.21
CA PHE A 92 -6.52 -1.49 3.75
C PHE A 92 -7.44 -0.45 3.10
N ILE A 93 -8.71 -0.40 3.53
CA ILE A 93 -9.69 0.56 3.01
C ILE A 93 -9.22 1.99 3.27
N ALA A 94 -8.77 2.30 4.49
CA ALA A 94 -8.31 3.63 4.86
C ALA A 94 -7.11 4.10 4.00
N VAL A 95 -6.17 3.20 3.72
CA VAL A 95 -4.93 3.55 3.00
C VAL A 95 -5.16 3.57 1.50
N ASP A 96 -5.86 2.58 0.92
CA ASP A 96 -6.11 2.53 -0.52
C ASP A 96 -7.09 3.62 -0.97
N PHE A 97 -8.30 3.65 -0.38
CA PHE A 97 -9.29 4.66 -0.74
C PHE A 97 -8.89 6.06 -0.28
N GLY A 98 -8.26 6.20 0.90
CA GLY A 98 -7.74 7.47 1.37
C GLY A 98 -6.63 8.01 0.47
N GLY A 99 -5.71 7.14 0.05
CA GLY A 99 -4.66 7.47 -0.90
C GLY A 99 -5.23 7.93 -2.25
N LEU A 100 -6.16 7.17 -2.82
CA LEU A 100 -6.83 7.53 -4.08
C LEU A 100 -7.61 8.84 -3.98
N ALA A 101 -8.34 9.07 -2.88
CA ALA A 101 -9.08 10.30 -2.66
C ALA A 101 -8.14 11.51 -2.63
N LEU A 102 -7.01 11.39 -1.94
CA LEU A 102 -6.01 12.46 -1.82
C LEU A 102 -5.34 12.75 -3.16
N LEU A 103 -5.01 11.70 -3.94
CA LEU A 103 -4.50 11.84 -5.31
C LEU A 103 -5.51 12.52 -6.24
N THR A 104 -6.78 12.16 -6.12
CA THR A 104 -7.86 12.74 -6.94
C THR A 104 -8.07 14.22 -6.61
N LEU A 105 -8.02 14.58 -5.32
CA LEU A 105 -8.09 15.97 -4.87
C LEU A 105 -6.89 16.80 -5.34
N TYR A 106 -5.69 16.23 -5.27
CA TYR A 106 -4.47 16.90 -5.73
C TYR A 106 -4.52 17.18 -7.23
N ARG A 107 -4.98 16.21 -8.04
CA ARG A 107 -5.15 16.37 -9.49
C ARG A 107 -6.23 17.39 -9.88
N ARG A 108 -7.20 17.67 -9.01
CA ARG A 108 -8.22 18.72 -9.26
C ARG A 108 -7.72 20.14 -8.95
N ARG A 109 -6.64 20.29 -8.20
CA ARG A 109 -6.11 21.59 -7.75
C ARG A 109 -4.90 22.10 -8.56
N GLY A 110 -4.24 21.23 -9.33
CA GLY A 110 -3.14 21.60 -10.24
C GLY A 110 -3.56 21.54 -11.69
#